data_AF-A0AAF0TUU8-F1
#
_entry.id   AF-A0AAF0TUU8-F1
#
_cell.length_a   1.000
_cell.length_b   1.000
_cell.length_c   1.000
_cell.angle_alpha   90.00
_cell.angle_beta   90.00
_cell.angle_gamma   90.00
#
_symmetry.space_group_name_H-M   'P 1'
#
loop_
_entity.id
_entity.type
_entity.pdbx_description
1 polymer ?
#
loop_
_entity_poly.entity_id
_entity_poly.type
_entity_poly.pdbx_seq_one_letter_code
_entity_poly.pdbx_strand_id
1 'polypeptide(L)'
;MFLALLLIILLCIPNQNSFNVSLIFKHLHVVASFEYIFAVYESGIRYIVCLERKTCSCGRFQHDEIPCTHAMVVLKKRNIKDVHPYCSDYYKHDALTNTYAVPIEPMPDKSDWIAPKCVLEEVVLPPRYKKIPGRPRKNRKKNLDEKI
;
A
#
# COMPACT_ATOMS: atom_id res chain seq x y z
N MET A 1 -8.30 -2.22 5.07
CA MET A 1 -7.27 -1.27 5.54
C MET A 1 -6.11 -1.99 6.23
N PHE A 2 -6.36 -2.89 7.19
CA PHE A 2 -5.30 -3.70 7.83
C PHE A 2 -4.43 -4.55 6.88
N LEU A 3 -5.02 -5.15 5.84
CA LEU A 3 -4.26 -5.94 4.86
C LEU A 3 -3.35 -5.09 3.94
N ALA A 4 -3.67 -3.81 3.75
CA ALA A 4 -2.84 -2.91 2.94
C ALA A 4 -1.62 -2.41 3.74
N LEU A 5 -1.77 -2.18 5.04
CA LEU A 5 -0.64 -1.90 5.94
C LEU A 5 0.29 -3.12 6.07
N LEU A 6 -0.25 -4.33 6.18
CA LEU A 6 0.56 -5.56 6.27
C LEU A 6 1.41 -5.78 5.01
N LEU A 7 0.88 -5.47 3.82
CA LEU A 7 1.60 -5.54 2.54
C LEU A 7 2.71 -4.49 2.43
N ILE A 8 2.51 -3.28 2.96
CA ILE A 8 3.53 -2.21 2.97
C ILE A 8 4.64 -2.51 3.99
N ILE A 9 4.29 -3.09 5.15
CA ILE A 9 5.25 -3.52 6.18
C ILE A 9 6.12 -4.67 5.67
N LEU A 10 5.56 -5.65 4.95
CA LEU A 10 6.34 -6.75 4.35
C LEU A 10 7.29 -6.29 3.22
N LEU A 11 6.99 -5.17 2.55
CA LEU A 11 7.92 -4.55 1.58
C LEU A 11 9.03 -3.72 2.25
N CYS A 12 8.92 -3.45 3.55
CA CYS A 12 9.91 -2.71 4.35
C CYS A 12 10.80 -3.64 5.21
N ILE A 13 10.56 -4.96 5.19
CA ILE A 13 11.47 -5.96 5.79
C ILE A 13 12.69 -6.11 4.86
N PRO A 14 13.93 -6.01 5.38
CA PRO A 14 15.16 -5.90 4.58
C PRO A 14 15.61 -7.23 3.95
N ASN A 15 14.69 -8.16 3.68
CA ASN A 15 15.06 -9.45 3.14
C ASN A 15 13.91 -10.13 2.40
N GLN A 16 13.62 -9.68 1.18
CA GLN A 16 13.39 -10.57 0.05
C GLN A 16 13.50 -9.77 -1.25
N ASN A 17 14.50 -10.17 -2.03
CA ASN A 17 14.49 -10.18 -3.48
C ASN A 17 14.62 -8.81 -4.17
N SER A 18 15.78 -8.63 -4.78
CA SER A 18 15.98 -8.42 -6.23
C SER A 18 14.74 -8.34 -7.14
N PHE A 19 13.67 -7.64 -6.76
CA PHE A 19 12.85 -6.95 -7.74
C PHE A 19 13.83 -6.14 -8.56
N ASN A 20 13.74 -6.24 -9.88
CA ASN A 20 14.61 -5.54 -10.80
C ASN A 20 14.35 -4.02 -10.70
N VAL A 21 14.72 -3.39 -9.58
CA VAL A 21 14.55 -1.95 -9.31
C VAL A 21 15.33 -1.14 -10.35
N SER A 22 16.33 -1.75 -10.97
CA SER A 22 17.06 -1.22 -12.13
C SER A 22 16.19 -0.97 -13.37
N LEU A 23 15.08 -1.71 -13.57
CA LEU A 23 14.16 -1.53 -14.70
C LEU A 23 13.13 -0.42 -14.46
N ILE A 24 12.66 -0.24 -13.22
CA ILE A 24 11.65 0.78 -12.87
C ILE A 24 12.17 2.20 -13.08
N PHE A 25 13.48 2.41 -12.90
CA PHE A 25 14.09 3.74 -12.95
C PHE A 25 14.63 4.17 -14.32
N LYS A 26 14.56 3.32 -15.37
CA LYS A 26 15.22 3.61 -16.66
C LYS A 26 14.64 4.81 -17.41
N HIS A 27 13.42 5.22 -17.10
CA HIS A 27 12.73 6.33 -17.77
C HIS A 27 12.72 7.63 -16.96
N LEU A 28 13.43 7.69 -15.83
CA LEU A 28 13.47 8.86 -14.96
C LEU A 28 14.80 9.61 -15.12
N HIS A 29 14.74 10.87 -15.55
CA HIS A 29 15.90 11.75 -15.66
C HIS A 29 15.93 12.73 -14.48
N VAL A 30 17.03 12.76 -13.73
CA VAL A 30 17.16 13.63 -12.54
C VAL A 30 18.13 14.77 -12.82
N VAL A 31 17.72 15.99 -12.51
CA VAL A 31 18.54 17.20 -12.56
C VAL A 31 18.61 17.78 -11.15
N ALA A 32 19.83 18.02 -10.67
CA ALA A 32 20.03 18.73 -9.40
C ALA A 32 19.81 20.24 -9.63
N SER A 33 19.03 20.88 -8.76
CA SER A 33 18.81 22.33 -8.82
C SER A 33 19.51 23.06 -7.67
N PHE A 34 19.40 22.54 -6.45
CA PHE A 34 20.05 23.06 -5.23
C PHE A 34 20.44 21.88 -4.32
N GLU A 35 21.09 22.14 -3.17
CA GLU A 35 21.64 21.11 -2.28
C GLU A 35 20.64 20.05 -1.80
N TYR A 36 19.33 20.33 -1.73
CA TYR A 36 18.32 19.31 -1.37
C TYR A 36 17.14 19.23 -2.35
N ILE A 37 17.18 20.00 -3.45
CA ILE A 37 16.08 20.15 -4.41
C ILE A 37 16.46 19.58 -5.77
N PHE A 38 15.57 18.74 -6.30
CA PHE A 38 15.77 17.97 -7.52
C PHE A 38 14.57 18.08 -8.44
N ALA A 39 14.85 18.21 -9.74
CA ALA A 39 13.85 18.02 -10.79
C ALA A 39 13.98 16.61 -11.35
N VAL A 40 12.90 15.84 -11.32
CA VAL A 40 12.81 14.49 -11.86
C VAL A 40 11.83 14.51 -13.03
N TYR A 41 12.29 14.11 -14.21
CA TYR A 41 11.48 14.05 -15.42
C TYR A 41 11.05 12.62 -15.68
N GLU A 42 9.74 12.41 -15.84
CA GLU A 42 9.13 11.12 -16.15
C GLU A 42 8.08 11.35 -17.23
N SER A 43 8.24 10.69 -18.38
CA SER A 43 7.28 10.76 -19.50
C SER A 43 6.91 12.20 -19.93
N GLY A 44 7.88 13.12 -19.90
CA GLY A 44 7.69 14.54 -20.27
C GLY A 44 7.12 15.42 -19.15
N ILE A 45 6.77 14.87 -17.99
CA ILE A 45 6.31 15.63 -16.83
C ILE A 45 7.48 15.88 -15.89
N ARG A 46 7.56 17.09 -15.32
CA ARG A 46 8.57 17.48 -14.34
C ARG A 46 8.01 17.40 -12.92
N TYR A 47 8.67 16.61 -12.08
CA TYR A 47 8.41 16.51 -10.66
C TYR A 47 9.51 17.20 -9.86
N ILE A 48 9.14 17.90 -8.79
CA ILE A 48 10.10 18.55 -7.88
C ILE A 48 10.16 17.71 -6.61
N VAL A 49 11.35 17.22 -6.27
CA VAL A 49 11.65 16.48 -5.05
C VAL A 49 12.49 17.37 -4.14
N CYS A 50 12.07 17.53 -2.89
CA CYS A 50 12.87 18.13 -1.83
C CYS A 50 13.13 17.06 -0.77
N LEU A 51 14.40 16.67 -0.62
CA LEU A 51 14.79 15.62 0.33
C LEU A 51 14.74 16.11 1.78
N GLU A 52 15.12 17.36 2.03
CA GLU A 52 15.12 17.97 3.37
C GLU A 52 13.69 18.03 3.95
N ARG A 53 12.73 18.47 3.14
CA ARG A 53 11.32 18.57 3.54
C ARG A 53 10.53 17.27 3.38
N LYS A 54 11.14 16.22 2.83
CA LYS A 54 10.47 14.95 2.49
C LYS A 54 9.23 15.14 1.60
N THR A 55 9.33 15.99 0.57
CA THR A 55 8.19 16.33 -0.32
C THR A 55 8.49 15.99 -1.77
N CYS A 56 7.46 15.56 -2.52
CA CYS A 56 7.50 15.47 -3.98
C CYS A 56 6.26 16.13 -4.58
N SER A 57 6.37 16.80 -5.72
CA SER A 57 5.20 17.37 -6.40
C SER A 57 4.22 16.31 -6.93
N CYS A 58 4.56 15.02 -6.90
CA CYS A 58 3.60 13.93 -7.14
C CYS A 58 2.67 13.65 -5.95
N GLY A 59 2.91 14.27 -4.78
CA GLY A 59 2.10 14.18 -3.57
C GLY A 59 2.30 12.90 -2.75
N ARG A 60 2.80 11.82 -3.35
CA ARG A 60 2.96 10.52 -2.65
C ARG A 60 3.94 10.57 -1.49
N PHE A 61 5.03 11.33 -1.61
CA PHE A 61 6.02 11.40 -0.52
C PHE A 61 5.41 12.01 0.75
N GLN A 62 4.52 13.00 0.59
CA GLN A 62 3.82 13.65 1.70
C GLN A 62 2.69 12.76 2.24
N HIS A 63 1.98 12.06 1.36
CA HIS A 63 0.82 11.26 1.75
C HIS A 63 1.21 9.94 2.42
N ASP A 64 2.16 9.22 1.82
CA ASP A 64 2.62 7.92 2.30
C ASP A 64 3.71 8.08 3.38
N GLU A 65 4.26 9.28 3.54
CA GLU A 65 5.40 9.60 4.41
C GLU A 65 6.63 8.67 4.22
N ILE A 66 6.73 8.09 3.01
CA ILE A 66 7.81 7.22 2.54
C ILE A 66 8.29 7.78 1.19
N PRO A 67 9.59 7.70 0.87
CA PRO A 67 10.10 8.13 -0.43
C PRO A 67 9.34 7.50 -1.59
N CYS A 68 8.70 8.35 -2.41
CA CYS A 68 8.07 7.93 -3.65
C CYS A 68 9.12 7.49 -4.69
N THR A 69 8.68 6.94 -5.82
CA THR A 69 9.58 6.52 -6.92
C THR A 69 10.52 7.65 -7.36
N HIS A 70 10.05 8.90 -7.46
CA HIS A 70 10.89 10.05 -7.79
C HIS A 70 11.96 10.32 -6.74
N ALA A 71 11.59 10.29 -5.46
CA ALA A 71 12.53 10.49 -4.36
C ALA A 71 13.56 9.35 -4.27
N MET A 72 13.14 8.12 -4.51
CA MET A 72 14.02 6.95 -4.55
C MET A 72 15.11 7.06 -5.64
N VAL A 73 14.77 7.54 -6.84
CA VAL A 73 15.78 7.78 -7.89
C VAL A 73 16.78 8.84 -7.45
N VAL A 74 16.31 9.92 -6.81
CA VAL A 74 17.17 11.00 -6.31
C VAL A 74 18.14 10.48 -5.24
N LEU A 75 17.64 9.71 -4.26
CA LEU A 75 18.46 9.09 -3.22
C LEU A 75 19.53 8.17 -3.82
N LYS A 76 19.12 7.33 -4.79
CA LYS A 76 20.04 6.47 -5.54
C LYS A 76 21.09 7.27 -6.31
N LYS A 77 20.70 8.37 -6.96
CA LYS A 77 21.63 9.24 -7.71
C LYS A 77 22.65 9.94 -6.80
N ARG A 78 22.29 10.21 -5.54
CA ARG A 78 23.21 10.71 -4.50
C ARG A 78 24.07 9.62 -3.86
N ASN A 79 23.93 8.36 -4.27
CA ASN A 79 24.57 7.21 -3.61
C ASN A 79 24.22 7.09 -2.11
N ILE A 80 23.04 7.55 -1.71
CA ILE A 80 22.52 7.36 -0.36
C ILE A 80 22.03 5.92 -0.26
N LYS A 81 22.71 5.11 0.56
CA LYS A 81 22.36 3.71 0.80
C LYS A 81 21.26 3.54 1.83
N ASP A 82 21.30 4.38 2.87
CA ASP A 82 20.31 4.34 3.94
C ASP A 82 19.12 5.25 3.62
N VAL A 83 17.98 4.62 3.35
CA VAL A 83 16.71 5.29 3.02
C VAL A 83 15.90 5.59 4.29
N HIS A 84 16.16 4.89 5.40
CA HIS A 84 15.36 4.97 6.62
C HIS A 84 15.19 6.40 7.17
N PRO A 85 16.19 7.30 7.15
CA PRO A 85 16.04 8.68 7.61
C PRO A 85 14.99 9.50 6.84
N TYR A 86 14.68 9.09 5.60
CA TYR A 86 13.73 9.75 4.73
C TYR A 86 12.30 9.23 4.89
N CYS A 87 12.10 8.12 5.59
CA CYS A 87 10.78 7.64 5.98
C CYS A 87 10.29 8.35 7.25
N SER A 88 8.99 8.28 7.52
CA SER A 88 8.39 8.67 8.80
C SER A 88 8.72 7.67 9.91
N ASP A 89 8.69 8.17 11.15
CA ASP A 89 8.89 7.36 12.35
C ASP A 89 7.85 6.25 12.48
N TYR A 90 6.67 6.43 11.89
CA TYR A 90 5.60 5.43 11.87
C TYR A 90 6.04 4.09 11.26
N TYR A 91 7.01 4.13 10.33
CA TYR A 91 7.53 2.95 9.64
C TYR A 91 8.82 2.39 10.27
N LYS A 92 9.26 2.94 11.40
CA LYS A 92 10.41 2.41 12.13
C LYS A 92 10.03 1.18 12.93
N HIS A 93 11.04 0.32 13.16
CA HIS A 93 10.90 -0.87 13.98
C HIS A 93 10.30 -0.55 15.36
N ASP A 94 10.74 0.53 16.01
CA ASP A 94 10.25 0.91 17.33
C ASP A 94 8.76 1.22 17.34
N ALA A 95 8.25 1.89 16.30
CA ALA A 95 6.82 2.17 16.16
C ALA A 95 6.02 0.86 15.99
N LEU A 96 6.56 -0.09 15.21
CA LEU A 96 5.96 -1.42 15.06
C LEU A 96 5.92 -2.16 16.40
N THR A 97 7.05 -2.27 17.09
CA THR A 97 7.14 -2.95 18.39
C THR A 97 6.20 -2.32 19.41
N ASN A 98 6.14 -0.99 19.49
CA ASN A 98 5.25 -0.29 20.41
C ASN A 98 3.77 -0.51 20.09
N THR A 99 3.42 -0.57 18.80
CA THR A 99 2.03 -0.81 18.36
C THR A 99 1.55 -2.20 18.79
N TYR A 100 2.44 -3.20 18.77
CA TYR A 100 2.15 -4.57 19.18
C TYR A 100 2.65 -4.92 20.58
N ALA A 101 3.02 -3.94 21.39
CA ALA A 101 3.50 -4.17 22.76
C ALA A 101 2.39 -4.69 23.67
N VAL A 102 1.14 -4.36 23.36
CA VAL A 102 -0.04 -4.87 24.05
C VAL A 102 -0.36 -6.26 23.51
N PRO A 103 -0.42 -7.31 24.37
CA PRO A 103 -0.81 -8.63 23.92
C PRO A 103 -2.23 -8.61 23.37
N ILE A 104 -2.41 -9.21 22.20
CA ILE A 104 -3.75 -9.48 21.66
C ILE A 104 -4.22 -10.76 22.33
N GLU A 105 -5.10 -10.62 23.32
CA GLU A 105 -5.76 -11.76 23.94
C GLU A 105 -6.59 -12.50 22.88
N PRO A 106 -6.41 -13.83 22.72
CA PRO A 106 -7.25 -14.60 21.82
C PRO A 106 -8.71 -14.50 22.27
N MET A 107 -9.63 -14.53 21.30
CA MET A 107 -11.04 -14.63 21.62
C MET A 107 -11.25 -15.93 22.43
N PRO A 108 -11.88 -15.87 23.60
CA PRO A 108 -12.19 -17.08 24.38
C PRO A 108 -13.10 -18.01 23.57
N ASP A 109 -13.14 -19.29 23.93
CA ASP A 109 -14.04 -20.23 23.26
C ASP A 109 -15.49 -19.80 23.47
N LYS A 110 -16.38 -20.15 22.52
CA LYS A 110 -17.80 -19.80 22.61
C LYS A 110 -18.44 -20.32 23.91
N SER A 111 -17.94 -21.43 24.45
CA SER A 111 -18.39 -22.00 25.73
C SER A 111 -18.06 -21.12 26.95
N ASP A 112 -17.03 -20.27 26.86
CA ASP A 112 -16.59 -19.39 27.94
C ASP A 112 -17.27 -18.00 27.90
N TRP A 113 -18.12 -17.75 26.90
CA TRP A 113 -18.74 -16.44 26.72
C TRP A 113 -19.86 -16.20 27.75
N ILE A 114 -19.67 -15.22 28.62
CA ILE A 114 -20.71 -14.74 29.52
C ILE A 114 -21.59 -13.74 28.75
N ALA A 115 -22.64 -14.25 28.10
CA ALA A 115 -23.62 -13.45 27.38
C ALA A 115 -25.04 -13.64 27.97
N PRO A 116 -25.88 -12.59 27.98
CA PRO A 116 -27.29 -12.71 28.36
C PRO A 116 -28.01 -13.76 27.50
N LYS A 117 -28.95 -14.48 28.11
CA LYS A 117 -29.71 -15.54 27.44
C LYS A 117 -30.39 -15.09 26.15
N CYS A 118 -30.91 -13.86 26.12
CA CYS A 118 -31.51 -13.27 24.93
C CYS A 118 -30.56 -13.13 23.73
N VAL A 119 -29.25 -12.93 23.97
CA VAL A 119 -28.23 -12.81 22.91
C VAL A 119 -27.83 -14.19 22.40
N LEU A 120 -27.71 -15.18 23.30
CA LEU A 120 -27.36 -16.56 22.93
C LEU A 120 -28.45 -17.24 22.10
N GLU A 121 -29.71 -16.86 22.34
CA GLU A 121 -30.89 -17.37 21.62
C GLU A 121 -31.19 -16.57 20.34
N GLU A 122 -30.55 -15.43 20.12
CA GLU A 122 -30.76 -14.60 18.93
C GLU A 122 -30.15 -15.25 17.68
N VAL A 123 -31.00 -15.63 16.74
CA VAL A 123 -30.57 -16.13 15.43
C VAL A 123 -30.39 -14.94 14.48
N VAL A 124 -29.14 -14.48 14.35
CA VAL A 124 -28.78 -13.45 13.36
C VAL A 124 -28.74 -14.06 11.97
N LEU A 125 -29.75 -13.75 11.15
CA LEU A 125 -29.75 -14.15 9.74
C LEU A 125 -28.83 -13.23 8.92
N PRO A 126 -28.15 -13.75 7.88
CA PRO A 126 -27.39 -12.89 6.99
C PRO A 126 -28.32 -11.84 6.35
N PRO A 127 -27.78 -10.65 5.99
CA PRO A 127 -28.55 -9.65 5.26
C PRO A 127 -29.19 -10.28 4.02
N ARG A 128 -30.42 -9.88 3.72
CA ARG A 128 -31.12 -10.35 2.51
C ARG A 128 -30.33 -9.91 1.27
N TYR A 129 -29.50 -10.80 0.75
CA TYR A 129 -28.74 -10.56 -0.47
C TYR A 129 -29.66 -10.73 -1.68
N LYS A 130 -29.83 -9.67 -2.45
CA LYS A 130 -30.40 -9.74 -3.80
C LYS A 130 -29.25 -9.70 -4.80
N LYS A 131 -29.13 -10.75 -5.60
CA LYS A 131 -28.19 -10.76 -6.73
C LYS A 131 -28.67 -9.70 -7.73
N ILE A 132 -27.94 -8.59 -7.81
CA ILE A 132 -28.19 -7.57 -8.83
C ILE A 132 -27.98 -8.26 -10.20
N PRO A 133 -28.85 -8.02 -11.19
CA PRO A 133 -28.59 -8.48 -12.55
C PRO A 133 -27.18 -8.02 -12.95
N GLY A 134 -26.31 -8.99 -13.19
CA GLY A 134 -24.95 -8.71 -13.63
C GLY A 134 -24.96 -7.98 -14.98
N ARG A 135 -23.78 -7.56 -15.44
CA ARG A 135 -23.61 -6.92 -16.74
C ARG A 135 -24.33 -7.74 -17.84
N PRO A 136 -25.24 -7.12 -18.63
CA PRO A 136 -25.86 -7.81 -19.76
C PRO A 136 -24.80 -8.44 -20.66
N ARG A 137 -25.07 -9.66 -21.13
CA ARG A 137 -24.14 -10.34 -22.05
C ARG A 137 -24.02 -9.50 -23.32
N LYS A 138 -22.78 -9.29 -23.79
CA LYS A 138 -22.52 -8.54 -25.04
C LYS A 138 -23.16 -9.23 -26.25
N ASN A 139 -23.19 -10.55 -26.24
CA ASN A 139 -23.77 -11.36 -27.31
C ASN A 139 -25.01 -12.09 -26.82
N ARG A 140 -26.03 -12.19 -27.69
CA ARG A 140 -27.19 -13.07 -27.49
C ARG A 140 -26.72 -14.52 -27.36
N LYS A 141 -27.39 -15.32 -26.53
CA LYS A 141 -27.23 -16.78 -26.58
C LYS A 141 -27.77 -17.28 -27.93
N LYS A 142 -26.93 -17.91 -28.75
CA LYS A 142 -27.41 -18.64 -29.94
C LYS A 142 -28.26 -19.83 -29.48
N ASN A 143 -29.34 -20.12 -30.20
CA ASN A 143 -30.14 -21.32 -29.97
C ASN A 143 -29.41 -22.56 -30.53
N LEU A 144 -29.75 -23.76 -30.06
CA LEU A 144 -29.05 -25.01 -30.48
C LEU A 144 -29.16 -25.29 -31.98
N ASP A 145 -30.22 -24.79 -32.60
CA ASP A 145 -30.62 -24.91 -33.99
C ASP A 145 -29.94 -23.87 -34.92
N GLU A 146 -29.27 -22.86 -34.35
CA GLU A 146 -28.50 -21.89 -35.14
C GLU A 146 -27.14 -22.48 -35.52
N LYS A 147 -26.94 -22.75 -36.82
CA LYS A 147 -25.66 -23.22 -37.37
C LYS A 147 -24.53 -22.22 -37.03
N ILE A 148 -23.36 -22.75 -36.67
CA ILE A 148 -22.19 -21.99 -36.19
C ILE A 148 -21.82 -20.87 -37.16
#